data_AF-A0A2G9PLT7-F1
#
_entry.id   AF-A0A2G9PLT7-F1
#
_cell.length_a   1.000
_cell.length_b   1.000
_cell.length_c   1.000
_cell.angle_alpha   90.00
_cell.angle_beta   90.00
_cell.angle_gamma   90.00
#
_symmetry.space_group_name_H-M   'P 1'
#
loop_
_entity.id
_entity.type
_entity.pdbx_description
1 polymer ?
#
loop_
_entity_poly.entity_id
_entity_poly.type
_entity_poly.pdbx_seq_one_letter_code
_entity_poly.pdbx_strand_id
1 'polypeptide(L)'
;MVCGRTDSSVLDMIDAIEVLNSKNMHCNNLDSIEFAKRIKKPFTAGSDGHRPVELGNALVCSRAHSTESFLSNIIKQKNIILGCEASRIMKIQSWLSESTNYLHTPIADLKYLFGLE
;
A
#
# COMPACT_ATOMS: atom_id res chain seq x y z
N MET A 1 2.75 -7.28 14.38
CA MET A 1 3.68 -6.13 14.30
C MET A 1 5.10 -6.69 14.35
N VAL A 2 5.80 -6.74 13.23
CA VAL A 2 7.23 -7.09 13.22
C VAL A 2 7.97 -5.84 13.70
N CYS A 3 8.60 -5.93 14.88
CA CYS A 3 9.45 -4.86 15.40
C CYS A 3 10.81 -4.92 14.69
N GLY A 4 10.87 -4.42 13.47
CA GLY A 4 12.13 -4.16 12.77
C GLY A 4 12.66 -2.77 13.14
N ARG A 5 13.94 -2.66 13.51
CA ARG A 5 14.60 -1.35 13.59
C ARG A 5 14.97 -0.93 12.17
N THR A 6 14.24 0.03 11.61
CA THR A 6 14.60 0.68 10.35
C THR A 6 15.69 1.71 10.63
N ASP A 7 16.80 1.65 9.89
CA ASP A 7 17.86 2.66 9.94
C ASP A 7 17.29 4.03 9.53
N SER A 8 17.70 5.11 10.22
CA SER A 8 17.24 6.47 9.91
C SER A 8 17.52 6.88 8.46
N SER A 9 18.61 6.39 7.87
CA SER A 9 18.96 6.63 6.46
C SER A 9 17.89 6.11 5.50
N VAL A 10 17.20 5.02 5.85
CA VAL A 10 16.10 4.48 5.04
C VAL A 10 14.87 5.38 5.13
N LEU A 11 14.61 5.97 6.29
CA LEU A 11 13.50 6.92 6.44
C LEU A 11 13.70 8.17 5.60
N ASP A 12 14.95 8.60 5.40
CA ASP A 12 15.26 9.76 4.56
C ASP A 12 14.97 9.49 3.08
N MET A 13 15.14 8.24 2.62
CA MET A 13 14.82 7.81 1.25
C MET A 13 13.32 7.65 0.97
N ILE A 14 12.47 7.65 1.99
CA ILE A 14 11.02 7.49 1.82
C ILE A 14 10.36 8.85 1.61
N ASP A 15 9.71 9.04 0.47
CA ASP A 15 9.01 10.28 0.12
C ASP A 15 7.66 10.42 0.82
N ALA A 16 6.94 9.31 1.00
CA ALA A 16 5.60 9.28 1.60
C ALA A 16 5.29 7.90 2.19
N ILE A 17 4.36 7.86 3.14
CA ILE A 17 3.87 6.64 3.78
C ILE A 17 2.44 6.36 3.32
N GLU A 18 2.17 5.12 2.90
CA GLU A 18 0.79 4.65 2.69
C GLU A 18 0.12 4.46 4.04
N VAL A 19 -0.75 5.40 4.42
CA VAL A 19 -1.43 5.40 5.72
C VAL A 19 -2.81 4.73 5.67
N LEU A 20 -3.33 4.51 4.47
CA LEU A 20 -4.56 3.74 4.24
C LEU A 20 -4.35 2.77 3.09
N ASN A 21 -4.30 1.48 3.43
CA ASN A 21 -4.40 0.40 2.47
C ASN A 21 -5.72 -0.34 2.70
N SER A 22 -6.54 -0.51 1.67
CA SER A 22 -7.86 -1.15 1.84
C SER A 22 -7.75 -2.63 2.26
N LYS A 23 -6.65 -3.33 1.96
CA LYS A 23 -6.43 -4.72 2.40
C LYS A 23 -5.85 -4.83 3.81
N ASN A 24 -5.22 -3.78 4.35
CA ASN A 24 -4.69 -3.80 5.71
C ASN A 24 -5.78 -3.87 6.78
N MET A 25 -5.42 -4.42 7.95
CA MET A 25 -6.26 -4.33 9.14
C MET A 25 -6.35 -2.88 9.63
N HIS A 26 -7.48 -2.54 10.26
CA HIS A 26 -7.73 -1.19 10.77
C HIS A 26 -6.63 -0.70 11.73
N CYS A 27 -6.20 -1.56 12.67
CA CYS A 27 -5.10 -1.24 13.58
C CYS A 27 -3.80 -0.90 12.83
N ASN A 28 -3.46 -1.63 11.77
CA ASN A 28 -2.25 -1.37 11.00
C ASN A 28 -2.34 -0.02 10.27
N ASN A 29 -3.50 0.36 9.74
CA ASN A 29 -3.69 1.68 9.14
C ASN A 29 -3.56 2.79 10.19
N LEU A 30 -4.11 2.60 11.39
CA LEU A 30 -3.93 3.55 12.51
C LEU A 30 -2.45 3.69 12.90
N ASP A 31 -1.73 2.58 13.01
CA ASP A 31 -0.29 2.57 13.31
C ASP A 31 0.50 3.32 12.23
N SER A 32 0.17 3.13 10.95
CA SER A 32 0.78 3.87 9.83
C SER A 32 0.51 5.37 9.90
N ILE A 33 -0.73 5.78 10.25
CA ILE A 33 -1.06 7.20 10.45
C ILE A 33 -0.22 7.80 11.58
N GLU A 34 -0.14 7.11 12.73
CA GLU A 34 0.65 7.59 13.86
C GLU A 34 2.14 7.68 13.51
N PHE A 35 2.67 6.64 12.86
CA PHE A 35 4.05 6.59 12.45
C PHE A 35 4.40 7.74 11.51
N ALA A 36 3.61 7.93 10.46
CA ALA A 36 3.87 8.96 9.46
C ALA A 36 3.79 10.38 10.08
N LYS A 37 2.87 10.62 11.04
CA LYS A 37 2.84 11.85 11.84
C LYS A 37 4.10 12.03 12.68
N ARG A 38 4.56 10.97 13.36
CA ARG A 38 5.75 10.99 14.21
C ARG A 38 7.01 11.36 13.43
N ILE A 39 7.18 10.80 12.23
CA ILE A 39 8.35 11.08 11.37
C ILE A 39 8.13 12.25 10.40
N LYS A 40 6.96 12.91 10.46
CA LYS A 40 6.57 14.06 9.62
C LYS A 40 6.75 13.82 8.12
N LYS A 41 6.41 12.61 7.66
CA LYS A 41 6.42 12.27 6.23
C LYS A 41 5.05 12.50 5.60
N PRO A 42 5.00 12.87 4.30
CA PRO A 42 3.78 12.88 3.51
C PRO A 42 2.99 11.56 3.55
N PHE A 43 1.71 11.63 3.17
CA PHE A 43 0.78 10.50 3.26
C PHE A 43 0.18 10.15 1.90
N THR A 44 0.04 8.84 1.65
CA THR A 44 -0.67 8.27 0.50
C THR A 44 -1.67 7.21 0.95
N ALA A 45 -2.45 6.71 0.00
CA ALA A 45 -3.44 5.66 0.19
C ALA A 45 -3.59 4.84 -1.09
N GLY A 46 -3.96 3.57 -0.94
CA GLY A 46 -4.10 2.65 -2.07
C GLY A 46 -5.14 1.59 -1.77
N SER A 47 -5.95 1.25 -2.78
CA SER A 47 -6.91 0.17 -2.64
C SER A 47 -6.25 -1.22 -2.67
N ASP A 48 -5.03 -1.29 -3.19
CA ASP A 48 -4.30 -2.53 -3.45
C ASP A 48 -5.18 -3.56 -4.18
N GLY A 49 -5.82 -3.07 -5.25
CA GLY A 49 -6.88 -3.77 -5.95
C GLY A 49 -6.33 -4.90 -6.83
N HIS A 50 -6.69 -6.12 -6.47
CA HIS A 50 -6.44 -7.35 -7.22
C HIS A 50 -7.68 -7.77 -8.02
N ARG A 51 -8.84 -7.18 -7.71
CA ARG A 51 -10.11 -7.36 -8.42
C ARG A 51 -10.70 -6.00 -8.79
N PRO A 52 -11.46 -5.89 -9.90
CA PRO A 52 -12.10 -4.64 -10.29
C PRO A 52 -12.98 -4.02 -9.20
N VAL A 53 -13.64 -4.86 -8.38
CA VAL A 53 -14.50 -4.42 -7.26
C VAL A 53 -13.73 -3.78 -6.09
N GLU A 54 -12.40 -3.88 -6.10
CA GLU A 54 -11.55 -3.30 -5.07
C GLU A 54 -11.01 -1.92 -5.48
N LEU A 55 -10.99 -1.61 -6.78
CA LEU A 55 -10.44 -0.37 -7.29
C LEU A 55 -11.25 0.82 -6.77
N GLY A 56 -10.55 1.80 -6.20
CA GLY A 56 -11.15 3.03 -5.67
C GLY A 56 -11.63 2.94 -4.22
N ASN A 57 -11.47 1.81 -3.53
CA ASN A 57 -11.78 1.71 -2.10
C ASN A 57 -10.91 2.62 -1.22
N ALA A 58 -9.73 3.00 -1.69
CA ALA A 58 -8.88 4.01 -1.06
C ALA A 58 -8.18 4.83 -2.15
N LEU A 59 -8.22 6.16 -1.98
CA LEU A 59 -7.79 7.15 -2.95
C LEU A 59 -7.01 8.27 -2.28
N VAL A 60 -6.00 8.76 -3.00
CA VAL A 60 -5.37 10.05 -2.73
C VAL A 60 -6.02 11.09 -3.63
N CYS A 61 -6.61 12.11 -3.03
CA CYS A 61 -7.27 13.19 -3.76
C CYS A 61 -6.50 14.50 -3.57
N SER A 62 -6.24 15.19 -4.67
CA SER A 62 -5.69 16.55 -4.63
C SER A 62 -6.19 17.33 -5.85
N ARG A 63 -6.28 18.65 -5.71
CA ARG A 63 -6.58 19.54 -6.82
C ARG A 63 -5.32 19.73 -7.66
N ALA A 64 -5.25 19.03 -8.79
CA ALA A 64 -4.13 19.05 -9.71
C ALA A 64 -4.62 18.94 -11.16
N HIS A 65 -3.83 19.45 -12.10
CA HIS A 65 -4.13 19.44 -13.54
C HIS A 65 -3.08 18.68 -14.37
N SER A 66 -2.08 18.10 -13.70
CA SER A 66 -1.05 17.24 -14.27
C SER A 66 -0.55 16.25 -13.22
N THR A 67 0.13 15.19 -13.65
CA THR A 67 0.74 14.21 -12.76
C THR A 67 1.77 14.86 -11.83
N GLU A 68 2.60 15.76 -12.36
CA GLU A 68 3.65 16.44 -11.60
C GLU A 68 3.06 17.35 -10.51
N SER A 69 1.99 18.08 -10.84
CA SER A 69 1.29 18.90 -9.86
C SER A 69 0.61 18.06 -8.78
N PHE A 70 0.07 16.89 -9.15
CA PHE A 70 -0.50 15.93 -8.20
C PHE A 70 0.57 15.37 -7.24
N LEU A 71 1.69 14.87 -7.78
CA LEU A 71 2.81 14.36 -6.98
C LEU A 71 3.42 15.45 -6.10
N SER A 72 3.60 16.66 -6.62
CA SER A 72 4.08 17.81 -5.83
C SER A 72 3.13 18.13 -4.68
N ASN A 73 1.82 18.03 -4.90
CA ASN A 73 0.85 18.25 -3.83
C ASN A 73 0.93 17.16 -2.75
N ILE A 74 1.20 15.91 -3.08
CA ILE A 74 1.44 14.85 -2.09
C ILE A 74 2.64 15.23 -1.22
N ILE A 75 3.78 15.56 -1.83
CA ILE A 75 5.00 15.92 -1.09
C ILE A 75 4.77 17.14 -0.18
N LYS A 76 3.96 18.11 -0.65
CA LYS A 76 3.59 19.31 0.11
C LYS A 76 2.43 19.07 1.10
N GLN A 77 1.93 17.85 1.23
CA GLN A 77 0.78 17.47 2.06
C GLN A 77 -0.47 18.30 1.76
N LYS A 78 -0.67 18.67 0.49
CA LYS A 78 -1.85 19.35 -0.08
C LYS A 78 -2.82 18.34 -0.70
N ASN A 79 -2.94 17.19 -0.07
CA ASN A 79 -3.82 16.09 -0.47
C ASN A 79 -4.70 15.67 0.70
N ILE A 80 -5.79 14.99 0.37
CA ILE A 80 -6.64 14.28 1.32
C ILE A 80 -6.68 12.80 0.93
N ILE A 81 -7.02 11.97 1.91
CA ILE A 81 -7.23 10.54 1.71
C ILE A 81 -8.72 10.28 1.88
N LEU A 82 -9.31 9.56 0.93
CA LEU A 82 -10.69 9.12 0.97
C LEU A 82 -10.72 7.60 0.80
N GLY A 83 -11.52 6.91 1.60
CA GLY A 83 -11.68 5.47 1.46
C GLY A 83 -12.03 4.75 2.74
N CYS A 84 -12.18 3.44 2.62
CA CYS A 84 -12.39 2.53 3.73
C CYS A 84 -11.58 1.25 3.54
N GLU A 85 -11.42 0.49 4.63
CA GLU A 85 -10.92 -0.86 4.49
C GLU A 85 -11.93 -1.73 3.74
N ALA A 86 -11.43 -2.63 2.90
CA ALA A 86 -12.24 -3.69 2.34
C ALA A 86 -12.80 -4.57 3.45
N SER A 87 -13.99 -5.13 3.21
CA SER A 87 -14.60 -6.07 4.15
C SER A 87 -13.67 -7.26 4.42
N ARG A 88 -13.78 -7.87 5.60
CA ARG A 88 -12.97 -9.06 5.95
C ARG A 88 -13.12 -10.18 4.93
N ILE A 89 -14.32 -10.37 4.39
CA ILE A 89 -14.60 -11.40 3.37
C ILE A 89 -13.84 -11.08 2.07
N MET A 90 -13.86 -9.82 1.62
CA MET A 90 -13.11 -9.42 0.43
C MET A 90 -11.61 -9.65 0.63
N LYS A 91 -11.04 -9.26 1.78
CA LYS A 91 -9.62 -9.47 2.09
C LYS A 91 -9.18 -10.93 1.98
N ILE A 92 -10.01 -11.84 2.51
CA ILE A 92 -9.75 -13.29 2.41
C ILE A 92 -9.83 -13.76 0.96
N GLN A 93 -10.84 -13.31 0.20
CA GLN A 93 -10.98 -13.67 -1.21
C GLN A 93 -9.80 -13.19 -2.05
N SER A 94 -9.32 -11.95 -1.86
CA SER A 94 -8.15 -11.41 -2.56
C SER A 94 -6.93 -12.27 -2.26
N TRP A 95 -6.66 -12.54 -0.98
CA TRP A 95 -5.52 -13.38 -0.56
C TRP A 95 -5.57 -14.80 -1.15
N LEU A 96 -6.74 -15.43 -1.18
CA LEU A 96 -6.91 -16.75 -1.79
C LEU A 96 -6.66 -16.68 -3.31
N SER A 97 -7.21 -15.68 -4.00
CA SER A 97 -7.03 -15.51 -5.45
C SER A 97 -5.57 -15.24 -5.84
N GLU A 98 -4.88 -14.42 -5.05
CA GLU A 98 -3.45 -14.16 -5.17
C GLU A 98 -2.67 -15.46 -5.00
N SER A 99 -2.94 -16.21 -3.92
CA SER A 99 -2.26 -17.48 -3.62
C SER A 99 -2.46 -18.54 -4.70
N THR A 100 -3.65 -18.62 -5.31
CA THR A 100 -3.89 -19.57 -6.42
C THR A 100 -3.14 -19.21 -7.69
N ASN A 101 -2.95 -17.92 -7.99
CA ASN A 101 -2.15 -17.52 -9.15
C ASN A 101 -0.67 -17.89 -9.00
N TYR A 102 -0.14 -17.91 -7.76
CA TYR A 102 1.20 -18.43 -7.46
C TYR A 102 1.32 -19.96 -7.59
N LEU A 103 0.21 -20.69 -7.53
CA LEU A 103 0.19 -22.15 -7.70
C LEU A 103 0.01 -22.57 -9.17
N HIS A 104 -0.50 -21.67 -10.01
CA HIS A 104 -0.62 -21.88 -11.46
C HIS A 104 0.60 -21.40 -12.26
N THR A 105 1.63 -20.88 -11.60
CA THR A 105 2.92 -20.60 -12.25
C THR A 105 3.55 -21.95 -12.63
N PRO A 106 3.95 -22.16 -13.90
CA PRO A 106 4.62 -23.39 -14.31
C PRO A 106 5.82 -23.68 -13.40
N ILE A 107 6.01 -24.93 -13.00
CA ILE A 107 7.10 -25.38 -12.11
C ILE A 107 8.50 -24.91 -12.58
N ALA A 108 8.66 -24.64 -13.88
CA ALA A 108 9.87 -24.07 -14.46
C ALA A 108 10.26 -22.68 -13.89
N ASP A 109 9.29 -21.82 -13.57
CA ASP A 109 9.54 -20.47 -13.07
C ASP A 109 9.91 -20.46 -11.57
N LEU A 110 9.41 -21.44 -10.81
CA LEU A 110 9.72 -21.60 -9.38
C LEU A 110 11.20 -22.00 -9.15
N LYS A 111 11.76 -22.84 -10.01
CA LYS A 111 13.20 -23.18 -9.95
C LYS A 111 14.09 -21.96 -10.15
N TYR A 112 13.71 -21.09 -11.08
CA TYR A 112 14.43 -19.85 -11.38
C TYR A 112 14.33 -18.83 -10.23
N LEU A 113 13.16 -18.72 -9.59
CA LEU A 113 12.91 -17.83 -8.46
C LEU A 113 13.61 -18.25 -7.17
N PHE A 114 13.80 -19.56 -6.94
CA PHE A 114 14.44 -20.09 -5.74
C PHE A 114 15.92 -20.47 -5.93
N GLY A 115 16.49 -20.24 -7.12
CA GLY A 115 17.90 -20.55 -7.40
C GLY A 115 18.25 -22.02 -7.22
N LEU A 116 17.27 -22.91 -7.41
CA LEU A 116 17.44 -24.36 -7.34
C LEU A 116 17.60 -24.87 -8.78
N GLU A 117 18.85 -25.02 -9.21
CA GLU A 117 19.19 -25.79 -10.43
C GLU A 117 18.75 -27.26 -10.29
#